data_AF-A0A967P4V6-F1
#
_entry.id   AF-A0A967P4V6-F1
#
_cell.length_a   1.000
_cell.length_b   1.000
_cell.length_c   1.000
_cell.angle_alpha   90.00
_cell.angle_beta   90.00
_cell.angle_gamma   90.00
#
_symmetry.space_group_name_H-M   'P 1'
#
loop_
_entity.id
_entity.type
_entity.pdbx_description
1 polymer ?
#
loop_
_entity_poly.entity_id
_entity_poly.type
_entity_poly.pdbx_seq_one_letter_code
_entity_poly.pdbx_strand_id
1 'polypeptide(L)'
;LAVKAIKTGHYGVFRREEFEQALDAPLTRPGDPPAGQVADQLWVIVTEEASMKPLFHLRNQRTKYDITNDAYPGGTVELSLDRVTVDEAPGYGYNELELELLEGPEDILNDIVEMLNQQTDIFLARVGKYQRGLLASG
;
A
#
# COMPACT_ATOMS: atom_id res chain seq x y z
N LEU A 1 9.18 -7.54 3.75
CA LEU A 1 8.80 -7.94 2.37
C LEU A 1 7.31 -8.22 2.36
N ALA A 2 6.59 -7.92 1.28
CA ALA A 2 5.16 -8.17 1.22
C ALA A 2 4.71 -8.66 -0.17
N VAL A 3 3.69 -9.52 -0.18
CA VAL A 3 2.88 -9.87 -1.37
C VAL A 3 1.46 -9.39 -1.10
N LYS A 4 0.91 -8.59 -2.03
CA LYS A 4 -0.43 -8.01 -1.92
C LYS A 4 -1.30 -8.55 -3.05
N ALA A 5 -2.42 -9.17 -2.69
CA ALA A 5 -3.45 -9.61 -3.63
C ALA A 5 -4.68 -8.69 -3.50
N ILE A 6 -5.03 -8.01 -4.58
CA ILE A 6 -6.22 -7.15 -4.61
C ILE A 6 -7.45 -8.06 -4.68
N LYS A 7 -8.30 -8.01 -3.64
CA LYS A 7 -9.58 -8.74 -3.63
C LYS A 7 -10.68 -7.88 -4.25
N THR A 8 -10.86 -6.65 -3.76
CA THR A 8 -11.85 -5.70 -4.27
C THR A 8 -11.40 -4.26 -4.06
N GLY A 9 -11.84 -3.35 -4.93
CA GLY A 9 -11.67 -1.91 -4.75
C GLY A 9 -12.90 -1.17 -5.25
N HIS A 10 -13.52 -0.38 -4.38
CA HIS A 10 -14.65 0.47 -4.74
C HIS A 10 -14.45 1.86 -4.16
N TYR A 11 -14.62 2.90 -5.01
CA TYR A 11 -14.61 4.30 -4.60
C TYR A 11 -13.36 4.74 -3.79
N GLY A 12 -12.17 4.25 -4.14
CA GLY A 12 -10.93 4.62 -3.43
C GLY A 12 -10.71 3.89 -2.11
N VAL A 13 -11.66 3.05 -1.68
CA VAL A 13 -11.49 2.09 -0.59
C VAL A 13 -11.06 0.76 -1.19
N PHE A 14 -9.93 0.24 -0.73
CA PHE A 14 -9.35 -1.00 -1.22
C PHE A 14 -9.37 -2.04 -0.11
N ARG A 15 -9.97 -3.20 -0.38
CA ARG A 15 -9.81 -4.39 0.48
C ARG A 15 -8.85 -5.34 -0.23
N ARG A 16 -7.72 -5.60 0.43
CA ARG A 16 -6.66 -6.47 -0.08
C ARG A 16 -6.30 -7.53 0.94
N GLU A 17 -5.95 -8.70 0.45
CA GLU A 17 -5.26 -9.69 1.25
C GLU A 17 -3.77 -9.39 1.14
N GLU A 18 -3.11 -9.28 2.27
CA GLU A 18 -1.72 -8.89 2.36
C GLU A 18 -0.97 -9.88 3.25
N PHE A 19 0.14 -10.38 2.72
CA PHE A 19 1.06 -11.26 3.42
C PHE A 19 2.36 -10.49 3.62
N GLU A 20 2.70 -10.21 4.87
CA GLU A 20 3.92 -9.51 5.25
C GLU A 20 4.88 -10.44 5.99
N GLN A 21 6.15 -10.30 5.67
CA GLN A 21 7.23 -11.02 6.33
C GLN A 21 8.33 -10.04 6.71
N ALA A 22 8.65 -10.02 8.00
CA ALA A 22 9.81 -9.30 8.50
C ALA A 22 11.09 -9.86 7.87
N LEU A 23 12.04 -8.97 7.59
CA LEU A 23 13.35 -9.35 7.08
C LEU A 23 14.40 -9.00 8.13
N ASP A 24 15.24 -9.96 8.50
CA ASP A 24 16.37 -9.72 9.41
C ASP A 24 17.48 -8.89 8.75
N ALA A 25 17.56 -8.93 7.42
CA ALA A 25 18.47 -8.15 6.60
C ALA A 25 17.83 -7.81 5.24
N PRO A 26 18.28 -6.74 4.55
CA PRO A 26 17.87 -6.47 3.19
C PRO A 26 18.10 -7.68 2.27
N LEU A 27 17.21 -7.88 1.29
CA LEU A 27 17.35 -8.96 0.32
C LEU A 27 18.65 -8.79 -0.48
N THR A 28 19.39 -9.89 -0.63
CA THR A 28 20.59 -9.93 -1.46
C THR A 28 20.28 -9.91 -2.95
N ARG A 29 19.10 -10.40 -3.35
CA ARG A 29 18.61 -10.40 -4.73
C ARG A 29 17.11 -10.04 -4.78
N PRO A 30 16.71 -9.08 -5.63
CA PRO A 30 15.30 -8.83 -5.89
C PRO A 30 14.64 -10.08 -6.48
N GLY A 31 13.48 -10.47 -5.95
CA GLY A 31 12.75 -11.65 -6.42
C GLY A 31 13.24 -12.98 -5.85
N ASP A 32 14.05 -12.98 -4.79
CA ASP A 32 14.42 -14.21 -4.08
C ASP A 32 14.02 -14.06 -2.60
N PRO A 33 12.71 -14.22 -2.27
CA PRO A 33 12.26 -14.06 -0.90
C PRO A 33 12.81 -15.19 -0.01
N PRO A 34 13.23 -14.90 1.24
CA PRO A 34 13.57 -15.96 2.17
C PRO A 34 12.34 -16.84 2.45
N ALA A 35 12.60 -18.11 2.77
CA ALA A 35 11.55 -19.07 3.09
C ALA A 35 10.57 -18.51 4.15
N GLY A 36 9.29 -18.79 3.96
CA GLY A 36 8.21 -18.29 4.82
C GLY A 36 6.96 -17.94 4.00
N GLN A 37 5.98 -17.36 4.69
CA GLN A 37 4.63 -17.15 4.14
C GLN A 37 4.64 -16.34 2.84
N VAL A 38 5.52 -15.35 2.71
CA VAL A 38 5.59 -14.55 1.47
C VAL A 38 6.14 -15.38 0.31
N ALA A 39 7.17 -16.19 0.54
CA ALA A 39 7.71 -17.09 -0.49
C ALA A 39 6.66 -18.12 -0.90
N ASP A 40 5.97 -18.74 0.06
CA ASP A 40 4.91 -19.73 -0.19
C ASP A 40 3.80 -19.16 -1.08
N GLN A 41 3.34 -17.94 -0.78
CA GLN A 41 2.29 -17.28 -1.58
C GLN A 41 2.79 -16.84 -2.96
N LEU A 42 4.05 -16.42 -3.07
CA LEU A 42 4.65 -16.06 -4.34
C LEU A 42 4.71 -17.26 -5.29
N TRP A 43 5.11 -18.43 -4.80
CA TRP A 43 5.24 -19.65 -5.60
C TRP A 43 3.91 -20.29 -6.02
N VAL A 44 2.80 -19.88 -5.43
CA VAL A 44 1.46 -20.20 -5.95
C VAL A 44 1.15 -19.39 -7.22
N ILE A 45 1.73 -18.20 -7.37
CA ILE A 45 1.43 -17.26 -8.46
C ILE A 45 2.42 -17.41 -9.62
N VAL A 46 3.69 -17.63 -9.32
CA VAL A 46 4.76 -17.80 -10.32
C VAL A 46 5.38 -19.19 -10.17
N THR A 47 5.77 -19.81 -11.28
CA THR A 47 6.53 -21.07 -11.22
C THR A 47 7.87 -20.82 -10.54
N GLU A 48 8.35 -21.76 -9.71
CA GLU A 48 9.63 -21.63 -8.97
C GLU A 48 10.83 -21.33 -9.89
N GLU A 49 10.73 -21.72 -11.16
CA GLU A 49 11.74 -21.50 -12.21
C GLU A 49 11.68 -20.11 -12.86
N ALA A 50 10.67 -19.30 -12.52
CA ALA A 50 10.48 -17.98 -13.12
C ALA A 50 11.53 -16.98 -12.63
N SER A 51 12.26 -16.38 -13.57
CA SER A 51 13.16 -15.28 -13.25
C SER A 51 12.37 -14.01 -13.00
N MET A 52 12.41 -13.52 -11.77
CA MET A 52 11.91 -12.20 -11.41
C MET A 52 12.96 -11.13 -11.65
N LYS A 53 12.53 -9.97 -12.18
CA LYS A 53 13.36 -8.78 -12.36
C LYS A 53 12.65 -7.58 -11.74
N PRO A 54 13.38 -6.65 -11.11
CA PRO A 54 12.79 -5.41 -10.65
C PRO A 54 12.23 -4.64 -11.85
N LEU A 55 11.00 -4.14 -11.72
CA LEU A 55 10.34 -3.33 -12.76
C LEU A 55 10.62 -1.83 -12.55
N PHE A 56 10.55 -1.37 -11.29
CA PHE A 56 10.83 0.00 -10.89
C PHE A 56 11.14 0.04 -9.39
N HIS A 57 11.69 1.16 -8.92
CA HIS A 57 11.95 1.45 -7.52
C HIS A 57 11.14 2.66 -7.07
N LEU A 58 10.45 2.51 -5.94
CA LEU A 58 9.77 3.62 -5.26
C LEU A 58 10.57 4.04 -4.05
N ARG A 59 10.78 5.35 -3.90
CA ARG A 59 11.20 5.94 -2.62
C ARG A 59 9.99 6.58 -1.98
N ASN A 60 9.66 6.14 -0.78
CA ASN A 60 8.53 6.66 -0.02
C ASN A 60 9.01 7.25 1.30
N GLN A 61 8.71 8.54 1.50
CA GLN A 61 8.83 9.19 2.81
C GLN A 61 7.44 9.18 3.44
N ARG A 62 7.26 8.32 4.44
CA ARG A 62 5.99 8.12 5.14
C ARG A 62 6.02 8.75 6.53
N THR A 63 4.97 9.49 6.86
CA THR A 63 4.67 9.90 8.24
C THR A 63 3.36 9.26 8.67
N LYS A 64 3.32 8.66 9.86
CA LYS A 64 2.17 7.92 10.37
C LYS A 64 1.55 8.63 11.58
N TYR A 65 0.24 8.56 11.68
CA TYR A 65 -0.55 9.06 12.80
C TYR A 65 -1.65 8.05 13.12
N ASP A 66 -1.79 7.68 14.39
CA ASP A 66 -2.96 6.94 14.83
C ASP A 66 -4.06 7.94 15.18
N ILE A 67 -5.24 7.76 14.57
CA ILE A 67 -6.41 8.60 14.80
C ILE A 67 -7.55 7.77 15.37
N THR A 68 -8.26 8.37 16.32
CA THR A 68 -9.42 7.79 17.00
C THR A 68 -10.65 8.67 16.74
N ASN A 69 -11.83 8.07 16.70
CA ASN A 69 -13.10 8.79 16.53
C ASN A 69 -14.00 8.54 17.75
N ASP A 70 -14.46 9.60 18.40
CA ASP A 70 -15.33 9.52 19.58
C ASP A 70 -16.68 8.82 19.30
N ALA A 71 -17.16 8.87 18.05
CA ALA A 71 -18.36 8.14 17.64
C ALA A 71 -18.16 6.61 17.63
N TYR A 72 -16.91 6.15 17.63
CA TYR A 72 -16.53 4.74 17.61
C TYR A 72 -15.49 4.44 18.70
N PRO A 73 -15.91 4.33 19.97
CA PRO A 73 -15.00 4.04 21.06
C PRO A 73 -14.21 2.75 20.83
N GLY A 74 -12.88 2.83 20.88
CA GLY A 74 -11.97 1.71 20.61
C GLY A 74 -11.61 1.50 19.14
N GLY A 75 -12.24 2.24 18.23
CA GLY A 75 -11.86 2.26 16.82
C GLY A 75 -10.56 3.03 16.60
N THR A 76 -9.62 2.43 15.87
CA THR A 76 -8.33 3.04 15.55
C THR A 76 -8.04 2.92 14.06
N VAL A 77 -7.68 4.04 13.45
CA VAL A 77 -7.27 4.13 12.04
C VAL A 77 -5.85 4.69 11.97
N GLU A 78 -4.99 4.06 11.19
CA GLU A 78 -3.69 4.64 10.82
C GLU A 78 -3.90 5.58 9.64
N LEU A 79 -3.51 6.85 9.82
CA LEU A 79 -3.36 7.82 8.74
C LEU A 79 -1.88 7.88 8.36
N SER A 80 -1.59 7.56 7.09
CA SER A 80 -0.26 7.66 6.50
C SER A 80 -0.20 8.81 5.49
N LEU A 81 0.73 9.75 5.67
CA LEU A 81 1.09 10.77 4.69
C LEU A 81 2.36 10.33 3.96
N ASP A 82 2.23 10.11 2.67
CA ASP A 82 3.29 9.56 1.82
C ASP A 82 3.74 10.59 0.79
N ARG A 83 5.05 10.78 0.70
CA ARG A 83 5.71 11.47 -0.42
C ARG A 83 6.50 10.46 -1.21
N VAL A 84 6.04 10.19 -2.43
CA VAL A 84 6.55 9.11 -3.28
C VAL A 84 7.28 9.67 -4.50
N THR A 85 8.43 9.10 -4.82
CA THR A 85 9.15 9.30 -6.09
C THR A 85 9.45 7.97 -6.75
N VAL A 86 9.54 7.96 -8.10
CA VAL A 86 9.89 6.79 -8.90
C VAL A 86 11.30 7.01 -9.48
N ASP A 87 12.24 6.11 -9.19
CA ASP A 87 13.65 6.31 -9.57
C ASP A 87 13.85 6.28 -11.10
N GLU A 88 13.10 5.43 -11.79
CA GLU A 88 13.14 5.27 -13.24
C GLU A 88 12.47 6.41 -14.02
N ALA A 89 11.72 7.29 -13.32
CA ALA A 89 11.04 8.44 -13.91
C ALA A 89 11.43 9.74 -13.21
N PRO A 90 12.63 10.31 -13.49
CA PRO A 90 13.11 11.51 -12.83
C PRO A 90 12.14 12.68 -12.97
N GLY A 91 11.84 13.34 -11.85
CA GLY A 91 10.87 14.45 -11.80
C GLY A 91 9.41 14.00 -11.63
N TYR A 92 9.11 12.71 -11.75
CA TYR A 92 7.81 12.18 -11.36
C TYR A 92 7.77 11.90 -9.85
N GLY A 93 6.78 12.48 -9.19
CA GLY A 93 6.51 12.24 -7.78
C GLY A 93 5.11 12.71 -7.43
N TYR A 94 4.58 12.17 -6.34
CA TYR A 94 3.25 12.52 -5.86
C TYR A 94 3.18 12.39 -4.35
N ASN A 95 2.20 13.08 -3.77
CA ASN A 95 1.84 12.92 -2.37
C ASN A 95 0.53 12.15 -2.31
N GLU A 96 0.38 11.29 -1.31
CA GLU A 96 -0.89 10.63 -1.04
C GLU A 96 -1.14 10.50 0.46
N LEU A 97 -2.43 10.37 0.78
CA LEU A 97 -2.92 10.08 2.11
C LEU A 97 -3.55 8.69 2.06
N GLU A 98 -3.11 7.79 2.91
CA GLU A 98 -3.69 6.46 3.09
C GLU A 98 -4.35 6.37 4.47
N LEU A 99 -5.54 5.78 4.53
CA LEU A 99 -6.24 5.44 5.76
C LEU A 99 -6.34 3.92 5.85
N GLU A 100 -5.84 3.34 6.94
CA GLU A 100 -5.88 1.91 7.18
C GLU A 100 -6.57 1.64 8.52
N LEU A 101 -7.66 0.86 8.47
CA LEU A 101 -8.37 0.46 9.69
C LEU A 101 -7.54 -0.58 10.44
N LEU A 102 -7.08 -0.22 11.63
CA LEU A 102 -6.35 -1.14 12.50
C LEU A 102 -7.33 -1.95 13.37
N GLU A 103 -8.30 -1.27 13.96
CA GLU A 103 -9.29 -1.87 14.85
C GLU A 103 -10.64 -1.15 14.75
N GLY A 104 -11.72 -1.91 14.90
CA GLY A 104 -13.10 -1.38 14.91
C GLY A 104 -13.90 -1.68 13.64
N PRO A 105 -15.11 -1.12 13.51
CA PRO A 105 -15.96 -1.30 12.34
C PRO A 105 -15.47 -0.52 11.13
N GLU A 106 -15.69 -1.06 9.93
CA GLU A 106 -15.34 -0.40 8.67
C GLU A 106 -16.04 0.95 8.45
N ASP A 107 -17.20 1.17 9.09
CA ASP A 107 -17.95 2.41 9.02
C ASP A 107 -17.11 3.63 9.46
N ILE A 108 -16.11 3.43 10.32
CA ILE A 108 -15.15 4.50 10.69
C ILE A 108 -14.48 5.09 9.45
N LEU A 109 -14.03 4.24 8.51
CA LEU A 109 -13.36 4.70 7.30
C LEU A 109 -14.33 5.46 6.40
N ASN A 110 -15.60 5.02 6.32
CA ASN A 110 -16.62 5.69 5.52
C ASN A 110 -16.86 7.12 6.01
N ASP A 111 -17.00 7.29 7.32
CA ASP A 111 -17.20 8.60 7.95
C ASP A 111 -15.99 9.53 7.72
N ILE A 112 -14.77 9.02 7.89
CA ILE A 112 -13.56 9.81 7.63
C ILE A 112 -13.47 10.19 6.15
N VAL A 113 -13.77 9.27 5.24
CA VAL A 113 -13.76 9.54 3.80
C VAL A 113 -14.82 10.60 3.44
N GLU A 114 -16.01 10.55 4.03
CA GLU A 114 -17.03 11.59 3.84
C GLU A 114 -16.53 12.96 4.30
N MET A 115 -15.86 13.04 5.46
CA MET A 115 -15.24 14.28 5.94
C MET A 115 -14.14 14.78 5.00
N LEU A 116 -13.28 13.89 4.49
CA LEU A 116 -12.20 14.26 3.57
C LEU A 116 -12.72 14.70 2.20
N ASN A 117 -13.83 14.14 1.73
CA ASN A 117 -14.48 14.55 0.48
C ASN A 117 -15.01 16.00 0.51
N GLN A 118 -15.16 16.59 1.70
CA GLN A 118 -15.51 18.00 1.85
C GLN A 118 -14.30 18.93 1.64
N GLN A 119 -13.07 18.39 1.58
CA GLN A 119 -11.85 19.15 1.32
C GLN A 119 -11.60 19.26 -0.20
N THR A 120 -11.27 20.45 -0.68
CA THR A 120 -11.11 20.73 -2.11
C THR A 120 -9.82 20.18 -2.73
N ASP A 121 -8.80 19.93 -1.90
CA ASP A 121 -7.45 19.58 -2.35
C ASP A 121 -7.16 18.08 -2.22
N ILE A 122 -8.14 17.28 -1.82
CA ILE A 122 -8.02 15.84 -1.60
C ILE A 122 -8.88 15.13 -2.64
N PHE A 123 -8.27 14.20 -3.37
CA PHE A 123 -8.95 13.41 -4.39
C PHE A 123 -8.73 11.93 -4.13
N LEU A 124 -9.79 11.14 -4.28
CA LEU A 124 -9.71 9.69 -4.14
C LEU A 124 -8.79 9.10 -5.21
N ALA A 125 -7.78 8.35 -4.76
CA ALA A 125 -6.88 7.65 -5.65
C ALA A 125 -7.62 6.53 -6.39
N ARG A 126 -7.52 6.51 -7.72
CA ARG A 126 -8.09 5.45 -8.58
C ARG A 126 -7.17 4.27 -8.77
N VAL A 127 -5.87 4.47 -8.54
CA VAL A 127 -4.80 3.52 -8.78
C VAL A 127 -3.79 3.59 -7.63
N GLY A 128 -3.30 2.42 -7.20
CA GLY A 128 -2.32 2.32 -6.13
C GLY A 128 -0.89 2.62 -6.60
N LYS A 129 0.04 2.64 -5.64
CA LYS A 129 1.46 2.93 -5.89
C LYS A 129 2.07 2.04 -6.98
N TYR A 130 1.73 0.75 -7.00
CA TYR A 130 2.26 -0.20 -7.97
C TYR A 130 1.85 0.17 -9.41
N GLN A 131 0.57 0.43 -9.66
CA GLN A 131 0.10 0.82 -10.99
C GLN A 131 0.69 2.17 -11.43
N ARG A 132 0.82 3.13 -10.50
CA ARG A 132 1.47 4.42 -10.80
C ARG A 132 2.94 4.24 -11.16
N GLY A 133 3.66 3.38 -10.44
CA GLY A 133 5.05 3.04 -10.74
C GLY A 133 5.19 2.43 -12.13
N LEU A 134 4.37 1.42 -12.47
CA LEU A 134 4.35 0.82 -13.81
C LEU A 134 4.11 1.86 -14.91
N LEU A 135 3.11 2.71 -14.74
CA LEU A 135 2.75 3.74 -15.73
C LEU A 135 3.85 4.80 -15.90
N ALA A 136 4.60 5.10 -14.84
CA ALA A 136 5.70 6.06 -14.89
C ALA A 136 6.98 5.46 -15.49
N SER A 137 7.21 4.16 -15.32
CA SER A 137 8.41 3.45 -15.79
C SER A 137 8.33 2.94 -17.24
N GLY A 138 7.12 2.89 -17.81
CA GLY A 138 6.87 2.41 -19.19
C GLY A 138 6.84 3.55 -20.19
#